data_AF-A0A955I5L1-F1
#
_entry.id   AF-A0A955I5L1-F1
#
_cell.length_a   1.000
_cell.length_b   1.000
_cell.length_c   1.000
_cell.angle_alpha   90.00
_cell.angle_beta   90.00
_cell.angle_gamma   90.00
#
_symmetry.space_group_name_H-M   'P 1'
#
loop_
_entity.id
_entity.type
_entity.pdbx_description
1 polymer ?
#
loop_
_entity_poly.entity_id
_entity_poly.type
_entity_poly.pdbx_seq_one_letter_code
_entity_poly.pdbx_strand_id
1 'polypeptide(L)'
;MKIVKGTIEAMTENEKLTISPLSDFIKKYLFDGKSDIFLWDKELRKTQEFLALYRHYSGMMSERGYHDFDDLLLQAHREILASPLLRQELAERYEWILIDEFQDTNDIQLSLATSFLEDIDSPNILVVGDDDQAIYKFQGASSVNFERFAQKYSDTQVIVLEYNYRSLAPIIEHSRSLMSDLISPIEKIFQDISKSFLSHRSGIESEEG
;
A
#
# COMPACT_ATOMS: atom_id res chain seq x y z
N MET A 1 -8.88 -8.06 -35.45
CA MET A 1 -7.43 -7.74 -35.53
C MET A 1 -7.06 -6.59 -36.47
N LYS A 2 -7.93 -6.11 -37.39
CA LYS A 2 -7.66 -4.93 -38.23
C LYS A 2 -7.96 -3.57 -37.55
N ILE A 3 -8.88 -3.55 -36.58
CA ILE A 3 -9.31 -2.31 -35.91
C ILE A 3 -8.24 -1.81 -34.93
N VAL A 4 -7.69 -2.70 -34.09
CA VAL A 4 -6.62 -2.37 -33.12
C VAL A 4 -5.37 -1.82 -33.81
N LYS A 5 -5.02 -2.34 -35.00
CA LYS A 5 -3.87 -1.87 -35.77
C LYS A 5 -4.07 -0.44 -36.26
N GLY A 6 -5.27 -0.11 -36.76
CA GLY A 6 -5.61 1.25 -37.20
C GLY A 6 -5.67 2.27 -36.05
N THR A 7 -6.09 1.86 -34.86
CA THR A 7 -6.10 2.75 -33.68
C THR A 7 -4.68 3.01 -33.17
N ILE A 8 -3.81 2.00 -33.16
CA ILE A 8 -2.39 2.16 -32.77
C ILE A 8 -1.63 2.96 -33.83
N GLU A 9 -1.80 2.66 -35.12
CA GLU A 9 -1.17 3.39 -36.24
C GLU A 9 -1.57 4.88 -36.21
N ALA A 10 -2.85 5.20 -35.95
CA ALA A 10 -3.33 6.57 -35.79
C ALA A 10 -2.79 7.29 -34.53
N MET A 11 -2.47 6.55 -33.46
CA MET A 11 -1.85 7.11 -32.24
C MET A 11 -0.34 7.32 -32.40
N THR A 12 0.32 6.55 -33.26
CA THR A 12 1.77 6.64 -33.49
C THR A 12 2.18 7.69 -34.53
N GLU A 13 1.28 8.09 -35.44
CA GLU A 13 1.66 8.91 -36.60
C GLU A 13 1.59 10.43 -36.41
N ASN A 14 0.97 10.98 -35.34
CA ASN A 14 0.72 12.43 -35.33
C ASN A 14 0.88 13.22 -34.02
N GLU A 15 1.37 12.63 -32.93
CA GLU A 15 1.78 13.42 -31.77
C GLU A 15 3.15 12.97 -31.30
N LYS A 16 4.06 13.93 -31.14
CA LYS A 16 5.24 13.75 -30.29
C LYS A 16 4.71 13.23 -28.96
N LEU A 17 4.85 11.93 -28.70
CA LEU A 17 4.50 11.30 -27.43
C LEU A 17 5.41 11.87 -26.36
N THR A 18 5.07 13.06 -25.85
CA THR A 18 5.26 13.35 -24.43
C THR A 18 4.57 12.20 -23.72
N ILE A 19 5.38 11.35 -23.08
CA ILE A 19 4.93 10.14 -22.40
C ILE A 19 4.06 10.60 -21.22
N SER A 20 2.81 10.95 -21.50
CA SER A 20 1.84 11.18 -20.44
C SER A 20 1.74 9.83 -19.72
N PRO A 21 1.91 9.80 -18.39
CA PRO A 21 1.84 8.58 -17.62
C PRO A 21 0.61 7.74 -18.01
N LEU A 22 0.76 6.42 -18.08
CA LEU A 22 -0.37 5.50 -18.34
C LEU A 22 -1.56 5.78 -17.41
N SER A 23 -1.29 6.33 -16.23
CA SER A 23 -2.27 6.82 -15.26
C SER A 23 -3.20 7.91 -15.82
N ASP A 24 -2.77 8.77 -16.73
CA ASP A 24 -3.65 9.75 -17.39
C ASP A 24 -4.62 9.09 -18.38
N PHE A 25 -4.16 8.06 -19.10
CA PHE A 25 -5.00 7.26 -19.97
C PHE A 25 -6.06 6.49 -19.15
N ILE A 26 -5.63 5.86 -18.05
CA ILE A 26 -6.52 5.14 -17.13
C ILE A 26 -7.59 6.09 -16.57
N LYS A 27 -7.19 7.27 -16.07
CA LYS A 27 -8.12 8.27 -15.54
C LYS A 27 -9.12 8.77 -16.59
N LYS A 28 -8.67 8.93 -17.84
CA LYS A 28 -9.51 9.49 -18.92
C LYS A 28 -10.46 8.47 -19.54
N TYR A 29 -10.06 7.22 -19.65
CA TYR A 29 -10.78 6.22 -20.46
C TYR A 29 -11.34 5.04 -19.66
N LEU A 30 -10.90 4.84 -18.42
CA LEU A 30 -11.31 3.71 -17.56
C LEU A 30 -12.00 4.15 -16.26
N PHE A 31 -12.08 5.46 -16.01
CA PHE A 31 -12.81 6.07 -14.90
C PHE A 31 -13.90 6.99 -15.43
N ASP A 32 -15.12 6.88 -14.90
CA ASP A 32 -16.23 7.79 -15.26
C ASP A 32 -16.34 9.03 -14.35
N GLY A 33 -15.43 9.15 -13.39
CA GLY A 33 -15.39 10.24 -12.41
C GLY A 33 -16.54 10.24 -11.40
N LYS A 34 -17.39 9.21 -11.37
CA LYS A 34 -18.54 9.09 -10.45
C LYS A 34 -18.41 7.96 -9.44
N SER A 35 -17.54 6.99 -9.68
CA SER A 35 -17.21 5.93 -8.72
C SER A 35 -15.72 5.56 -8.78
N ASP A 36 -15.12 5.23 -7.64
CA ASP A 36 -13.76 4.66 -7.55
C ASP A 36 -13.68 3.20 -8.05
N ILE A 37 -14.74 2.72 -8.66
CA ILE A 37 -14.86 1.37 -9.17
C ILE A 37 -14.49 1.45 -10.65
N PHE A 38 -13.42 0.75 -11.03
CA PHE A 38 -13.09 0.48 -12.42
C PHE A 38 -14.38 0.06 -13.12
N LEU A 39 -14.79 0.77 -14.18
CA LEU A 39 -15.90 0.32 -15.00
C LEU A 39 -15.43 -0.96 -15.69
N TRP A 40 -15.60 -2.10 -15.01
CA TRP A 40 -15.72 -3.41 -15.63
C TRP A 40 -16.97 -3.35 -16.49
N ASP A 41 -16.83 -2.69 -17.64
CA ASP A 41 -17.79 -2.82 -18.71
C ASP A 41 -17.81 -4.31 -19.03
N LYS A 42 -18.96 -4.94 -18.73
CA LYS A 42 -19.23 -6.35 -19.03
C LYS A 42 -18.97 -6.67 -20.50
N GLU A 43 -18.94 -5.65 -21.37
CA GLU A 43 -18.44 -5.79 -22.73
C GLU A 43 -16.90 -5.78 -22.76
N LEU A 44 -16.34 -7.00 -22.77
CA LEU A 44 -14.93 -7.40 -22.97
C LEU A 44 -14.02 -6.49 -23.82
N ARG A 45 -14.58 -5.63 -24.68
CA ARG A 45 -13.88 -4.90 -25.74
C ARG A 45 -12.93 -3.83 -25.19
N LYS A 46 -13.38 -3.00 -24.24
CA LYS A 46 -12.52 -1.93 -23.67
C LYS A 46 -11.35 -2.50 -22.87
N THR A 47 -11.60 -3.57 -22.11
CA THR A 47 -10.55 -4.29 -21.36
C THR A 47 -9.55 -4.97 -22.30
N GLN A 48 -10.00 -5.55 -23.41
CA GLN A 48 -9.12 -6.14 -24.43
C GLN A 48 -8.26 -5.09 -25.15
N GLU A 49 -8.85 -3.94 -25.49
CA GLU A 49 -8.12 -2.81 -26.10
C GLU A 49 -7.09 -2.23 -25.13
N PHE A 50 -7.45 -2.03 -23.86
CA PHE A 50 -6.51 -1.62 -22.83
C PHE A 50 -5.38 -2.64 -22.64
N LEU A 51 -5.69 -3.93 -22.58
CA LEU A 51 -4.68 -4.98 -22.45
C LEU A 51 -3.69 -4.98 -23.63
N ALA A 52 -4.19 -4.77 -24.85
CA ALA A 52 -3.34 -4.67 -26.03
C ALA A 52 -2.42 -3.44 -25.98
N LEU A 53 -2.96 -2.29 -25.57
CA LEU A 53 -2.19 -1.06 -25.37
C LEU A 53 -1.13 -1.23 -24.27
N TYR A 54 -1.52 -1.76 -23.12
CA TYR A 54 -0.63 -2.00 -21.98
C TYR A 54 0.52 -2.94 -22.37
N ARG A 55 0.24 -4.04 -23.08
CA ARG A 55 1.29 -4.95 -23.57
C ARG A 55 2.27 -4.26 -24.50
N HIS A 56 1.78 -3.39 -25.38
CA HIS A 56 2.66 -2.65 -26.29
C HIS A 56 3.52 -1.64 -25.52
N TYR A 57 2.91 -0.88 -24.61
CA TYR A 57 3.61 0.05 -23.72
C TYR A 57 4.71 -0.66 -22.90
N SER A 58 4.38 -1.73 -22.19
CA SER A 58 5.35 -2.50 -21.40
C SER A 58 6.45 -3.11 -22.28
N GLY A 59 6.12 -3.56 -23.50
CA GLY A 59 7.11 -4.04 -24.46
C GLY A 59 8.11 -2.95 -24.86
N MET A 60 7.62 -1.75 -25.19
CA MET A 60 8.48 -0.62 -25.53
C MET A 60 9.36 -0.15 -24.36
N MET A 61 8.82 -0.16 -23.14
CA MET A 61 9.58 0.19 -21.92
C MET A 61 10.71 -0.81 -21.69
N SER A 62 10.40 -2.12 -21.79
CA SER A 62 11.36 -3.21 -21.62
C SER A 62 12.48 -3.17 -22.67
N GLU A 63 12.16 -3.00 -23.96
CA GLU A 63 13.17 -2.89 -25.03
C GLU A 63 14.15 -1.72 -24.83
N ARG A 64 13.70 -0.66 -24.14
CA ARG A 64 14.51 0.53 -23.84
C ARG A 64 15.20 0.46 -22.48
N GLY A 65 14.95 -0.58 -21.69
CA GLY A 65 15.46 -0.71 -20.31
C GLY A 65 14.87 0.34 -19.36
N TYR A 66 13.65 0.82 -19.63
CA TYR A 66 12.96 1.76 -18.76
C TYR A 66 12.02 1.01 -17.82
N HIS A 67 12.04 1.41 -16.55
CA HIS A 67 11.20 0.86 -15.49
C HIS A 67 10.50 2.02 -14.79
N ASP A 68 9.20 1.90 -14.54
CA ASP A 68 8.55 2.75 -13.56
C ASP A 68 8.77 2.21 -12.13
N PHE A 69 8.30 2.95 -11.12
CA PHE A 69 8.51 2.55 -9.73
C PHE A 69 7.82 1.23 -9.37
N ASP A 70 6.64 0.96 -9.94
CA ASP A 70 5.88 -0.25 -9.68
C ASP A 70 6.54 -1.47 -10.35
N ASP A 71 7.08 -1.28 -11.56
CA ASP A 71 7.87 -2.27 -12.29
C ASP A 71 9.09 -2.72 -11.47
N LEU A 72 9.78 -1.80 -10.81
CA LEU A 72 10.93 -2.13 -9.96
C LEU A 72 10.53 -3.01 -8.78
N LEU A 73 9.43 -2.69 -8.09
CA LEU A 73 8.93 -3.48 -6.97
C LEU A 73 8.48 -4.87 -7.44
N LEU A 74 7.73 -4.94 -8.53
CA LEU A 74 7.24 -6.18 -9.11
C LEU A 74 8.39 -7.08 -9.60
N GLN A 75 9.38 -6.50 -10.26
CA GLN A 75 10.54 -7.23 -10.75
C GLN A 75 11.38 -7.77 -9.59
N ALA A 76 11.69 -6.94 -8.58
CA ALA A 76 12.43 -7.37 -7.40
C ALA A 76 11.70 -8.53 -6.69
N HIS A 77 10.38 -8.40 -6.49
CA HIS A 77 9.57 -9.46 -5.89
C HIS A 77 9.60 -10.76 -6.71
N ARG A 78 9.51 -10.67 -8.05
CA ARG A 78 9.61 -11.84 -8.94
C ARG A 78 10.96 -12.54 -8.84
N GLU A 79 12.05 -11.79 -8.83
CA GLU A 79 13.40 -12.37 -8.72
C GLU A 79 13.62 -13.08 -7.38
N ILE A 80 13.10 -12.51 -6.28
CA ILE A 80 13.10 -13.13 -4.96
C ILE A 80 12.36 -14.47 -4.99
N LEU A 81 11.14 -14.51 -5.55
CA LEU A 81 10.37 -15.76 -5.63
C LEU A 81 11.01 -16.80 -6.56
N ALA A 82 11.69 -16.37 -7.63
CA ALA A 82 12.29 -17.28 -8.60
C ALA A 82 13.61 -17.91 -8.12
N SER A 83 14.30 -17.32 -7.15
CA SER A 83 15.63 -17.74 -6.70
C SER A 83 15.65 -18.15 -5.23
N PRO A 84 15.62 -19.46 -4.92
CA PRO A 84 15.74 -19.95 -3.55
C PRO A 84 17.02 -19.49 -2.84
N LEU A 85 18.13 -19.40 -3.58
CA LEU A 85 19.40 -18.90 -3.06
C LEU A 85 19.28 -17.44 -2.62
N LEU A 86 18.63 -16.60 -3.42
CA LEU A 86 18.41 -15.19 -3.07
C LEU A 86 17.51 -15.05 -1.84
N ARG A 87 16.45 -15.86 -1.72
CA ARG A 87 15.62 -15.86 -0.52
C ARG A 87 16.43 -16.21 0.72
N GLN A 88 17.27 -17.23 0.64
CA GLN A 88 18.13 -17.62 1.75
C GLN A 88 19.13 -16.51 2.12
N GLU A 89 19.82 -15.92 1.13
CA GLU A 89 20.74 -14.80 1.38
C GLU A 89 20.05 -13.58 2.01
N LEU A 90 18.82 -13.28 1.58
CA LEU A 90 18.04 -12.18 2.14
C LEU A 90 17.53 -12.49 3.54
N ALA A 91 17.07 -13.72 3.79
CA ALA A 91 16.64 -14.17 5.10
C ALA A 91 17.80 -14.15 6.12
N GLU A 92 19.00 -14.59 5.71
CA GLU A 92 20.21 -14.54 6.54
C GLU A 92 20.69 -13.10 6.77
N ARG A 93 20.46 -12.19 5.81
CA ARG A 93 20.86 -10.78 5.95
C ARG A 93 19.87 -9.97 6.79
N TYR A 94 18.57 -10.23 6.64
CA TYR A 94 17.47 -9.46 7.22
C TYR A 94 16.69 -10.33 8.21
N GLU A 95 17.35 -10.70 9.30
CA GLU A 95 16.76 -11.50 10.37
C GLU A 95 15.63 -10.76 11.14
N TRP A 96 15.65 -9.43 11.10
CA TRP A 96 14.70 -8.54 11.78
C TRP A 96 14.19 -7.49 10.80
N ILE A 97 12.87 -7.41 10.64
CA ILE A 97 12.23 -6.47 9.73
C ILE A 97 11.32 -5.53 10.51
N LEU A 98 11.52 -4.24 10.29
CA LEU A 98 10.62 -3.19 10.77
C LEU A 98 9.93 -2.55 9.58
N ILE A 99 8.60 -2.53 9.59
CA ILE A 99 7.78 -1.81 8.61
C ILE A 99 7.06 -0.68 9.35
N ASP A 100 7.43 0.55 9.04
CA ASP A 100 6.79 1.76 9.56
C ASP A 100 5.65 2.21 8.64
N GLU A 101 4.73 3.03 9.14
CA GLU A 101 3.56 3.54 8.41
C GLU A 101 2.75 2.42 7.70
N PHE A 102 2.53 1.31 8.41
CA PHE A 102 1.94 0.09 7.86
C PHE A 102 0.53 0.30 7.28
N GLN A 103 -0.19 1.32 7.78
CA GLN A 103 -1.50 1.70 7.25
C GLN A 103 -1.46 2.16 5.80
N ASP A 104 -0.33 2.65 5.31
CA ASP A 104 -0.15 3.17 3.94
C ASP A 104 0.57 2.17 3.01
N THR A 105 0.94 1.00 3.53
CA THR A 105 1.65 -0.05 2.76
C THR A 105 0.69 -0.77 1.80
N ASN A 106 1.10 -1.00 0.55
CA ASN A 106 0.33 -1.81 -0.41
C ASN A 106 0.75 -3.29 -0.42
N ASP A 107 -0.04 -4.14 -1.08
CA ASP A 107 0.20 -5.59 -1.11
C ASP A 107 1.57 -5.96 -1.72
N ILE A 108 2.06 -5.24 -2.74
CA ILE A 108 3.36 -5.55 -3.36
C ILE A 108 4.53 -5.14 -2.47
N GLN A 109 4.43 -4.02 -1.75
CA GLN A 109 5.45 -3.59 -0.78
C GLN A 109 5.55 -4.59 0.37
N LEU A 110 4.42 -5.02 0.93
CA LEU A 110 4.39 -6.03 1.99
C LEU A 110 4.95 -7.37 1.50
N SER A 111 4.57 -7.80 0.30
CA SER A 111 5.09 -9.05 -0.29
C SER A 111 6.60 -8.95 -0.49
N LEU A 112 7.08 -7.87 -1.11
CA LEU A 112 8.52 -7.64 -1.29
C LEU A 112 9.29 -7.68 0.04
N ALA A 113 8.74 -7.08 1.10
CA ALA A 113 9.36 -7.04 2.42
C ALA A 113 9.34 -8.39 3.15
N THR A 114 8.51 -9.36 2.76
CA THR A 114 8.29 -10.58 3.54
C THR A 114 8.43 -11.89 2.78
N SER A 115 8.45 -11.89 1.43
CA SER A 115 8.45 -13.13 0.64
C SER A 115 9.69 -14.00 0.79
N PHE A 116 10.82 -13.44 1.23
CA PHE A 116 12.01 -14.21 1.55
C PHE A 116 11.96 -14.88 2.94
N LEU A 117 10.94 -14.56 3.75
CA LEU A 117 10.73 -15.14 5.08
C LEU A 117 9.66 -16.24 5.10
N GLU A 118 9.04 -16.56 3.96
CA GLU A 118 7.93 -17.53 3.89
C GLU A 118 8.30 -18.95 4.33
N ASP A 119 9.58 -19.31 4.23
CA ASP A 119 10.10 -20.63 4.64
C ASP A 119 10.50 -20.66 6.14
N ILE A 120 10.25 -19.58 6.90
CA ILE A 120 10.58 -19.45 8.33
C ILE A 120 9.29 -19.52 9.15
N ASP A 121 9.21 -20.48 10.07
CA ASP A 121 8.01 -20.71 10.90
C ASP A 121 7.66 -19.52 11.81
N SER A 122 8.66 -18.75 12.25
CA SER A 122 8.47 -17.62 13.18
C SER A 122 9.48 -16.50 12.87
N PRO A 123 9.25 -15.72 11.80
CA PRO A 123 10.15 -14.63 11.42
C PRO A 123 10.00 -13.43 12.36
N ASN A 124 11.09 -12.69 12.60
CA ASN A 124 11.04 -11.50 13.44
C ASN A 124 10.59 -10.29 12.62
N ILE A 125 9.27 -10.06 12.57
CA ILE A 125 8.68 -8.93 11.85
C ILE A 125 7.94 -8.04 12.84
N LEU A 126 8.28 -6.75 12.83
CA LEU A 126 7.60 -5.70 13.57
C LEU A 126 6.94 -4.75 12.57
N VAL A 127 5.62 -4.56 12.70
CA VAL A 127 4.89 -3.56 11.93
C VAL A 127 4.39 -2.47 12.87
N VAL A 128 4.50 -1.22 12.43
CA VAL A 128 4.07 -0.03 13.18
C VAL A 128 3.16 0.78 12.30
N GLY A 129 2.04 1.26 12.84
CA GLY A 129 1.15 2.17 12.12
C GLY A 129 -0.09 2.52 12.91
N ASP A 130 -0.91 3.39 12.33
CA ASP A 130 -2.15 3.90 12.92
C ASP A 130 -3.28 3.91 11.88
N ASP A 131 -4.30 3.07 12.06
CA ASP A 131 -5.42 2.96 11.14
C ASP A 131 -6.28 4.23 11.08
N ASP A 132 -6.24 5.10 12.09
CA ASP A 132 -6.94 6.39 12.08
C ASP A 132 -6.25 7.41 11.15
N GLN A 133 -4.99 7.16 10.79
CA GLN A 133 -4.19 7.99 9.88
C GLN A 133 -4.17 7.45 8.44
N ALA A 134 -4.92 6.39 8.16
CA ALA A 134 -4.96 5.75 6.86
C ALA A 134 -5.75 6.58 5.83
N ILE A 135 -5.12 7.60 5.27
CA ILE A 135 -5.72 8.54 4.31
C ILE A 135 -5.63 8.06 2.85
N TYR A 136 -4.84 7.01 2.58
CA TYR A 136 -4.64 6.45 1.24
C TYR A 136 -5.53 5.24 0.90
N LYS A 137 -6.72 5.13 1.51
CA LYS A 137 -7.71 4.05 1.26
C LYS A 137 -8.00 3.79 -0.22
N PHE A 138 -8.01 4.82 -1.05
CA PHE A 138 -8.26 4.73 -2.49
C PHE A 138 -7.14 4.03 -3.28
N GLN A 139 -5.94 3.84 -2.70
CA GLN A 139 -4.85 3.07 -3.27
C GLN A 139 -4.78 1.62 -2.76
N GLY A 140 -5.77 1.19 -1.95
CA GLY A 140 -5.89 -0.19 -1.48
C GLY A 140 -5.27 -0.47 -0.10
N ALA A 141 -4.69 0.52 0.57
CA ALA A 141 -4.11 0.38 1.91
C ALA A 141 -5.05 0.95 2.99
N SER A 142 -5.17 0.28 4.15
CA SER A 142 -5.58 0.94 5.42
C SER A 142 -5.75 -0.06 6.56
N SER A 143 -6.84 -0.83 6.58
CA SER A 143 -7.23 -1.62 7.76
C SER A 143 -7.15 -3.11 7.55
N VAL A 144 -7.35 -3.55 6.29
CA VAL A 144 -7.26 -4.95 5.89
C VAL A 144 -5.83 -5.48 6.06
N ASN A 145 -4.82 -4.63 5.98
CA ASN A 145 -3.42 -5.02 6.13
C ASN A 145 -3.10 -5.50 7.54
N PHE A 146 -3.55 -4.77 8.57
CA PHE A 146 -3.38 -5.19 9.97
C PHE A 146 -4.10 -6.50 10.25
N GLU A 147 -5.33 -6.66 9.73
CA GLU A 147 -6.09 -7.90 9.85
C GLU A 147 -5.37 -9.08 9.17
N ARG A 148 -4.95 -8.90 7.91
CA ARG A 148 -4.22 -9.91 7.14
C ARG A 148 -2.89 -10.27 7.80
N PHE A 149 -2.19 -9.28 8.37
CA PHE A 149 -0.95 -9.51 9.09
C PHE A 149 -1.19 -10.40 10.32
N ALA A 150 -2.18 -10.06 11.14
CA ALA A 150 -2.55 -10.85 12.32
C ALA A 150 -3.06 -12.25 11.96
N GLN A 151 -3.74 -12.41 10.81
CA GLN A 151 -4.16 -13.72 10.31
C GLN A 151 -2.98 -14.56 9.77
N LYS A 152 -2.00 -13.91 9.11
CA LYS A 152 -0.82 -14.58 8.54
C LYS A 152 0.15 -15.02 9.64
N TYR A 153 0.35 -14.19 10.65
CA TYR A 153 1.29 -14.44 11.75
C TYR A 153 0.48 -14.63 13.05
N SER A 154 0.10 -15.87 13.34
CA SER A 154 -0.82 -16.20 14.42
C SER A 154 -0.28 -15.95 15.84
N ASP A 155 1.03 -15.82 16.02
CA ASP A 155 1.70 -15.50 17.29
C ASP A 155 2.08 -14.00 17.39
N THR A 156 1.28 -13.12 16.76
CA THR A 156 1.56 -11.68 16.78
C THR A 156 1.24 -11.08 18.14
N GLN A 157 2.26 -10.55 18.82
CA GLN A 157 2.07 -9.68 19.97
C GLN A 157 1.66 -8.27 19.49
N VAL A 158 0.58 -7.73 20.06
CA VAL A 158 0.15 -6.36 19.79
C VAL A 158 0.49 -5.45 20.96
N ILE A 159 1.12 -4.32 20.65
CA ILE A 159 1.52 -3.30 21.64
C ILE A 159 0.88 -1.98 21.23
N VAL A 160 0.16 -1.36 22.16
CA VAL A 160 -0.53 -0.10 21.95
C VAL A 160 0.24 1.01 22.66
N LEU A 161 0.60 2.05 21.92
CA LEU A 161 1.28 3.22 22.48
C LEU A 161 0.24 4.26 22.91
N GLU A 162 -0.10 4.26 24.20
CA GLU A 162 -1.17 5.10 24.75
C GLU A 162 -0.74 6.55 24.99
N TYR A 163 0.56 6.84 25.06
CA TYR A 163 1.05 8.17 25.41
C TYR A 163 1.41 8.98 24.18
N ASN A 164 0.75 10.13 24.03
CA ASN A 164 1.11 11.13 23.04
C ASN A 164 2.12 12.12 23.64
N TYR A 165 3.30 12.19 23.04
CA TYR A 165 4.39 13.09 23.47
C TYR A 165 4.45 14.38 22.63
N ARG A 166 3.70 14.47 21.53
CA ARG A 166 3.75 15.56 20.55
C ARG A 166 2.82 16.71 20.94
N SER A 167 1.59 16.38 21.32
CA SER A 167 0.48 17.31 21.48
C SER A 167 0.06 17.42 22.94
N LEU A 168 -0.51 18.57 23.30
CA LEU A 168 -1.10 18.80 24.63
C LEU A 168 -2.50 18.17 24.73
N ALA A 169 -2.95 17.92 25.96
CA ALA A 169 -4.25 17.33 26.24
C ALA A 169 -5.43 18.00 25.49
N PRO A 170 -5.55 19.34 25.40
CA PRO A 170 -6.67 19.96 24.67
C PRO A 170 -6.69 19.63 23.18
N ILE A 171 -5.52 19.46 22.55
CA ILE A 171 -5.43 19.11 21.12
C ILE A 171 -5.82 17.64 20.93
N ILE A 172 -5.36 16.76 21.81
CA ILE A 172 -5.67 15.33 21.77
C ILE A 172 -7.17 15.11 21.98
N GLU A 173 -7.76 15.78 22.96
CA GLU A 173 -9.19 15.69 23.27
C GLU A 173 -10.04 16.21 22.11
N HIS A 174 -9.67 17.35 21.52
CA HIS A 174 -10.38 17.88 20.36
C HIS A 174 -10.28 16.95 19.15
N SER A 175 -9.09 16.42 18.87
CA SER A 175 -8.87 15.44 17.80
C SER A 175 -9.70 14.17 18.02
N ARG A 176 -9.77 13.66 19.26
CA ARG A 176 -10.63 12.52 19.61
C ARG A 176 -12.11 12.81 19.41
N SER A 177 -12.58 14.01 19.78
CA SER A 177 -13.97 14.39 19.56
C SER A 177 -14.34 14.44 18.07
N LEU A 178 -13.40 14.70 17.18
CA LEU A 178 -13.63 14.64 15.73
C LEU A 178 -13.64 13.20 15.22
N MET A 179 -12.86 12.31 15.84
CA MET A 179 -12.70 10.91 15.45
C MET A 179 -13.76 10.00 16.09
N SER A 180 -14.48 10.42 17.13
CA SER A 180 -15.36 9.54 17.92
C SER A 180 -16.48 8.86 17.14
N ASP A 181 -16.90 9.46 16.02
CA ASP A 181 -17.95 8.92 15.16
C ASP A 181 -17.39 7.91 14.12
N LEU A 182 -16.05 7.82 14.01
CA LEU A 182 -15.36 6.89 13.13
C LEU A 182 -14.98 5.65 13.93
N ILE A 183 -15.51 4.49 13.53
CA ILE A 183 -15.16 3.23 14.21
C ILE A 183 -13.79 2.79 13.72
N SER A 184 -12.79 2.74 14.62
CA SER A 184 -11.47 2.17 14.34
C SER A 184 -11.59 0.68 13.98
N PRO A 185 -11.11 0.25 12.80
CA PRO A 185 -11.02 -1.16 12.46
C PRO A 185 -10.10 -1.98 13.38
N ILE A 186 -9.02 -1.41 13.92
CA ILE A 186 -8.10 -2.12 14.80
C ILE A 186 -8.77 -2.55 16.12
N GLU A 187 -9.57 -1.69 16.73
CA GLU A 187 -10.30 -2.02 17.97
C GLU A 187 -11.36 -3.13 17.76
N LYS A 188 -11.82 -3.34 16.52
CA LYS A 188 -12.69 -4.48 16.19
C LYS A 188 -11.93 -5.79 16.07
N ILE A 189 -10.69 -5.73 15.56
CA ILE A 189 -9.85 -6.90 15.32
C ILE A 189 -9.25 -7.37 16.64
N PHE A 190 -8.81 -6.45 17.49
CA PHE A 190 -8.17 -6.73 18.77
C PHE A 190 -9.06 -6.22 19.90
N GLN A 191 -9.92 -7.11 20.41
CA GLN A 191 -10.95 -6.76 21.41
C GLN A 191 -10.39 -6.31 22.77
N ASP A 192 -9.12 -6.60 23.04
CA ASP A 192 -8.43 -6.23 24.28
C ASP A 192 -7.66 -4.90 24.17
N ILE A 193 -7.85 -4.15 23.07
CA ILE A 193 -7.14 -2.90 22.79
C ILE A 193 -8.10 -1.71 22.86
N SER A 194 -7.66 -0.64 23.51
CA SER A 194 -8.31 0.67 23.45
C SER A 194 -7.32 1.74 23.03
N LYS A 195 -7.72 2.57 22.06
CA LYS A 195 -6.97 3.75 21.62
C LYS A 195 -7.27 4.97 22.50
N SER A 196 -7.18 4.83 23.82
CA SER A 196 -7.28 5.97 24.71
C SER A 196 -5.94 6.69 24.84
N PHE A 197 -5.68 7.65 23.94
CA PHE A 197 -4.45 8.44 24.02
C PHE A 197 -4.47 9.42 25.20
N LEU A 198 -3.39 9.42 25.99
CA LEU A 198 -3.14 10.37 27.08
C LEU A 198 -2.00 11.32 26.70
N SER A 199 -2.15 12.60 26.99
CA SER A 199 -1.05 13.57 26.89
C SER A 199 0.02 13.20 27.91
N HIS A 200 1.26 12.97 27.47
CA HIS A 200 2.38 12.79 28.41
C HIS A 200 2.67 14.07 29.18
N ARG A 201 2.47 15.23 28.53
CA ARG A 201 2.49 16.54 29.18
C ARG A 201 1.14 16.73 29.87
N SER A 202 0.93 16.04 30.99
CA SER A 202 0.05 16.58 32.03
C SER A 202 0.67 17.90 32.50
N GLY A 203 -0.16 18.86 32.90
CA GLY A 203 0.26 20.25 33.10
C GLY A 203 1.55 20.38 33.89
N ILE A 204 2.30 21.45 33.61
CA ILE A 204 3.31 21.97 34.52
C ILE A 204 2.61 22.17 35.87
N GLU A 205 2.70 21.17 36.76
CA GLU A 205 2.55 21.40 38.17
C GLU A 205 3.76 22.24 38.56
N SER A 206 3.44 23.42 39.07
CA SER A 206 4.33 24.28 39.82
C SER A 206 4.99 23.49 40.96
N GLU A 207 6.17 22.92 40.72
CA GLU A 207 7.13 22.66 41.79
C GLU A 207 7.90 23.97 42.03
N GLU A 208 7.31 24.85 42.85
CA GLU A 208 8.12 25.60 43.82
C GLU A 208 8.50 24.62 44.93
N GLY A 209 9.80 24.42 45.13
CA GLY A 209 10.39 23.59 46.19
C GLY A 209 11.89 23.50 46.08
#